data_AF-K0CDC7-F1
#
_entry.id   AF-K0CDC7-F1
#
_cell.length_a   1.000
_cell.length_b   1.000
_cell.length_c   1.000
_cell.angle_alpha   90.00
_cell.angle_beta   90.00
_cell.angle_gamma   90.00
#
_symmetry.space_group_name_H-M   'P 1'
#
loop_
_entity.id
_entity.type
_entity.pdbx_description
1 polymer ?
#
loop_
_entity_poly.entity_id
_entity_poly.type
_entity_poly.pdbx_seq_one_letter_code
_entity_poly.pdbx_strand_id
1 'polypeptide(L)'
;MAALTWPLDMAAYYEDVEQRYGAATEDFVRAYVVPGMAHCAGGLATDRFDSFGELQRWTEQGIQADEIVGTAGDDTPWPGRTRPLCPYPTEAVYDGVGDPEVASSFTCQ
;
A
#
# COMPACT_ATOMS: atom_id res chain seq x y z
N MET A 1 -4.79 -21.40 8.58
CA MET A 1 -3.60 -21.21 7.73
C MET A 1 -3.90 -20.60 6.36
N ALA A 2 -5.16 -20.31 5.99
CA ALA A 2 -5.51 -19.70 4.70
C ALA A 2 -5.30 -18.17 4.60
N ALA A 3 -4.91 -17.50 5.69
CA ALA A 3 -4.73 -16.04 5.71
C ALA A 3 -3.39 -15.56 5.11
N LEU A 4 -2.45 -16.47 4.83
CA LEU A 4 -1.10 -16.14 4.38
C LEU A 4 -0.90 -16.24 2.86
N THR A 5 -1.86 -16.79 2.11
CA THR A 5 -1.70 -16.96 0.65
C THR A 5 -2.13 -15.72 -0.12
N TRP A 6 -3.07 -14.92 0.40
CA TRP A 6 -3.73 -13.86 -0.37
C TRP A 6 -2.78 -12.76 -0.86
N PRO A 7 -1.88 -12.20 -0.04
CA PRO A 7 -0.92 -11.21 -0.55
C PRO A 7 0.04 -11.81 -1.59
N LEU A 8 0.40 -13.09 -1.44
CA LEU A 8 1.26 -13.81 -2.37
C LEU A 8 0.53 -14.11 -3.69
N ASP A 9 -0.75 -14.48 -3.62
CA ASP A 9 -1.60 -14.70 -4.80
C ASP A 9 -1.80 -13.39 -5.57
N MET A 10 -1.97 -12.26 -4.86
CA MET A 10 -2.04 -10.92 -5.46
C MET A 10 -0.72 -10.51 -6.12
N ALA A 11 0.42 -10.76 -5.46
CA ALA A 11 1.73 -10.48 -6.02
C ALA A 11 1.99 -11.32 -7.28
N ALA A 12 1.70 -12.62 -7.25
CA ALA A 12 1.83 -13.50 -8.41
C ALA A 12 0.94 -13.05 -9.59
N TYR A 13 -0.30 -12.62 -9.32
CA TYR A 13 -1.16 -12.06 -10.35
C TYR A 13 -0.58 -10.77 -10.96
N TYR A 14 -0.06 -9.87 -10.13
CA TYR A 14 0.55 -8.64 -10.62
C TYR A 14 1.78 -8.94 -11.49
N GLU A 15 2.63 -9.88 -11.06
CA GLU A 15 3.78 -10.36 -11.85
C GLU A 15 3.37 -10.99 -13.19
N ASP A 16 2.24 -11.71 -13.24
CA ASP A 16 1.69 -12.26 -14.50
C ASP A 16 1.22 -11.14 -15.44
N VAL A 17 0.64 -10.05 -14.91
CA VAL A 17 0.26 -8.87 -15.69
C VAL A 17 1.51 -8.16 -16.21
N GLU A 18 2.52 -7.96 -15.36
CA GLU A 18 3.80 -7.36 -15.76
C GLU A 18 4.51 -8.17 -16.84
N GLN A 19 4.52 -9.50 -16.73
CA GLN A 19 5.07 -10.37 -17.78
C GLN A 19 4.35 -10.21 -19.12
N ARG A 20 3.06 -9.87 -19.11
CA ARG A 20 2.25 -9.72 -20.33
C ARG A 20 2.36 -8.33 -20.96
N TYR A 21 2.43 -7.28 -20.15
CA TYR A 21 2.34 -5.88 -20.63
C TYR A 21 3.62 -5.07 -20.43
N GLY A 22 4.60 -5.58 -19.69
CA GLY A 22 5.86 -4.91 -19.40
C GLY A 22 5.65 -3.58 -18.67
N ALA A 23 6.46 -2.58 -19.04
CA ALA A 23 6.42 -1.24 -18.45
C ALA A 23 5.05 -0.53 -18.55
N ALA A 24 4.20 -0.93 -19.51
CA ALA A 24 2.85 -0.37 -19.64
C ALA A 24 1.92 -0.79 -18.50
N THR A 25 2.30 -1.77 -17.66
CA THR A 25 1.48 -2.22 -16.53
C THR A 25 1.13 -1.08 -15.58
N GLU A 26 2.11 -0.24 -15.24
CA GLU A 26 1.92 0.89 -14.34
C GLU A 26 0.97 1.95 -14.88
N ASP A 27 0.71 1.98 -16.19
CA ASP A 27 -0.24 2.92 -16.82
C ASP A 27 -1.70 2.58 -16.51
N PHE A 28 -2.01 1.34 -16.10
CA PHE A 28 -3.39 0.88 -15.89
C PHE A 28 -3.63 -0.03 -14.66
N VAL A 29 -2.59 -0.57 -14.04
CA VAL A 29 -2.69 -1.32 -12.77
C VAL A 29 -1.55 -0.91 -11.84
N ARG A 30 -1.89 -0.65 -10.57
CA ARG A 30 -0.93 -0.60 -9.45
C ARG A 30 -1.46 -1.50 -8.33
N ALA A 31 -0.56 -2.21 -7.65
CA ALA A 31 -0.88 -3.04 -6.49
C ALA A 31 -0.25 -2.44 -5.22
N TYR A 32 -0.98 -2.47 -4.11
CA TYR A 32 -0.51 -1.98 -2.81
C TYR A 32 -0.75 -3.06 -1.76
N VAL A 33 0.31 -3.53 -1.12
CA VAL A 33 0.22 -4.48 -0.01
C VAL A 33 0.13 -3.69 1.30
N VAL A 34 -0.74 -4.13 2.21
CA VAL A 34 -0.89 -3.49 3.54
C VAL A 34 -0.32 -4.42 4.61
N PRO A 35 0.91 -4.20 5.09
CA PRO A 35 1.54 -5.07 6.07
C PRO A 35 0.73 -5.15 7.37
N GLY A 36 0.51 -6.37 7.85
CA GLY A 36 -0.19 -6.64 9.12
C GLY A 36 -1.71 -6.54 9.06
N MET A 37 -2.29 -6.11 7.94
CA MET A 37 -3.74 -5.99 7.78
C MET A 37 -4.37 -7.38 7.70
N ALA A 38 -5.52 -7.54 8.35
CA ALA A 38 -6.31 -8.76 8.24
C ALA A 38 -7.16 -8.74 6.95
N HIS A 39 -8.26 -9.51 6.92
CA HIS A 39 -9.14 -9.55 5.76
C HIS A 39 -9.92 -8.23 5.64
N CYS A 40 -9.55 -7.41 4.65
CA CYS A 40 -10.10 -6.10 4.32
C CYS A 40 -9.84 -4.98 5.33
N ALA A 41 -9.88 -5.26 6.64
CA ALA A 41 -9.67 -4.27 7.69
C ALA A 41 -9.17 -4.93 8.98
N GLY A 42 -8.71 -4.10 9.92
CA GLY A 42 -8.16 -4.52 11.20
C GLY A 42 -6.80 -5.20 11.08
N GLY A 43 -6.37 -5.81 12.19
CA GLY A 43 -5.01 -6.32 12.33
C GLY A 43 -4.06 -5.26 12.91
N LEU A 44 -2.77 -5.60 13.00
CA LEU A 44 -1.74 -4.70 13.52
C LEU A 44 -1.17 -3.86 12.36
N ALA A 45 -1.99 -2.97 11.81
CA ALA A 45 -1.76 -2.34 10.51
C ALA A 45 -2.21 -0.87 10.46
N THR A 46 -1.76 -0.19 9.40
CA THR A 46 -2.32 1.09 8.95
C THR A 46 -3.44 0.85 7.93
N ASP A 47 -4.55 0.27 8.39
CA ASP A 47 -5.64 -0.26 7.57
C ASP A 47 -6.65 0.79 7.08
N ARG A 48 -6.58 2.04 7.57
CA ARG A 48 -7.46 3.14 7.14
C ARG A 48 -6.79 3.97 6.05
N PHE A 49 -7.30 3.92 4.82
CA PHE A 49 -6.80 4.67 3.66
C PHE A 49 -7.94 4.92 2.64
N ASP A 50 -7.78 5.92 1.78
CA ASP A 50 -8.79 6.29 0.75
C ASP A 50 -8.36 5.82 -0.66
N SER A 51 -8.50 4.52 -0.93
CA SER A 51 -8.17 3.97 -2.26
C SER A 51 -9.15 4.40 -3.35
N PHE A 52 -10.39 4.75 -2.99
CA PHE A 52 -11.39 5.18 -3.96
C PHE A 52 -11.11 6.61 -4.44
N GLY A 53 -10.78 7.52 -3.52
CA GLY A 53 -10.32 8.86 -3.88
C GLY A 53 -9.09 8.82 -4.78
N GLU A 54 -8.13 7.94 -4.50
CA GLU A 54 -6.95 7.76 -5.35
C GLU A 54 -7.30 7.23 -6.75
N LEU A 55 -8.21 6.26 -6.85
CA LEU A 55 -8.71 5.77 -8.14
C LEU A 55 -9.44 6.87 -8.92
N GLN A 56 -10.21 7.71 -8.23
CA GLN A 56 -10.91 8.85 -8.85
C GLN A 56 -9.91 9.86 -9.43
N ARG A 57 -8.89 10.26 -8.65
CA ARG A 57 -7.83 11.16 -9.13
C ARG A 57 -7.11 10.60 -10.35
N TRP A 58 -6.81 9.31 -10.35
CA TRP A 58 -6.18 8.66 -11.50
C TRP A 58 -7.08 8.69 -12.72
N THR A 59 -8.34 8.27 -12.57
CA THR A 59 -9.27 8.13 -13.71
C THR A 59 -9.68 9.48 -14.29
N GLU A 60 -9.91 10.48 -13.44
CA GLU A 60 -10.48 11.78 -13.84
C GLU A 60 -9.41 12.84 -14.11
N GLN A 61 -8.23 12.75 -13.48
CA GLN A 61 -7.19 13.79 -13.52
C GLN A 61 -5.86 13.27 -14.07
N GLY A 62 -5.72 11.95 -14.28
CA GLY A 62 -4.46 11.33 -14.70
C GLY A 62 -3.39 11.33 -13.61
N ILE A 63 -3.76 11.54 -12.34
CA ILE A 63 -2.83 11.60 -11.21
C ILE A 63 -2.81 10.23 -10.52
N GLN A 64 -1.73 9.49 -10.71
CA GLN A 64 -1.51 8.21 -10.05
C GLN A 64 -0.92 8.41 -8.65
N ALA A 65 -1.26 7.52 -7.73
CA ALA A 65 -0.74 7.57 -6.36
C ALA A 65 0.65 6.93 -6.30
N ASP A 66 1.69 7.74 -6.11
CA ASP A 66 3.05 7.21 -5.85
C ASP A 66 3.15 6.57 -4.47
N GLU A 67 2.24 6.94 -3.56
CA GLU A 67 1.97 6.27 -2.29
C GLU A 67 0.52 6.55 -1.86
N ILE A 68 -0.03 5.67 -1.02
CA ILE A 68 -1.32 5.91 -0.35
C ILE A 68 -1.07 5.93 1.15
N VAL A 69 -1.35 7.03 1.83
CA VAL A 69 -1.10 7.11 3.28
C VAL A 69 -2.16 6.31 4.04
N GLY A 70 -1.73 5.24 4.70
CA GLY A 70 -2.53 4.48 5.64
C GLY A 70 -2.40 5.04 7.06
N THR A 71 -3.48 4.91 7.85
CA THR A 71 -3.52 5.27 9.27
C THR A 71 -3.93 4.08 10.12
N ALA A 72 -3.27 3.87 11.25
CA ALA A 72 -3.59 2.83 12.20
C ALA A 72 -4.83 3.20 13.04
N GLY A 73 -5.75 2.25 13.17
CA GLY A 73 -6.95 2.42 13.98
C GLY A 73 -6.70 2.46 15.50
N ASP A 74 -7.74 2.86 16.21
CA ASP A 74 -7.69 3.09 17.67
C ASP A 74 -7.49 1.80 18.49
N ASP A 75 -7.84 0.65 17.90
CA ASP A 75 -7.68 -0.68 18.52
C ASP A 75 -6.27 -1.28 18.33
N THR A 76 -5.35 -0.54 17.69
CA THR A 76 -3.95 -0.96 17.53
C THR A 76 -3.08 -0.44 18.68
N PRO A 77 -1.88 -1.01 18.92
CA PRO A 77 -0.96 -0.48 19.94
C PRO A 77 -0.36 0.90 19.58
N TRP A 78 -0.65 1.42 18.39
CA TRP A 78 -0.14 2.69 17.86
C TRP A 78 -1.26 3.49 17.16
N PRO A 79 -2.30 3.93 17.90
CA PRO A 79 -3.39 4.72 17.33
C PRO A 79 -2.88 5.97 16.63
N GLY A 80 -3.33 6.21 15.40
CA GLY A 80 -2.95 7.38 14.61
C GLY A 80 -1.58 7.30 13.95
N ARG A 81 -0.81 6.22 14.14
CA ARG A 81 0.40 5.97 13.34
C ARG A 81 0.07 5.99 11.85
N THR A 82 0.94 6.60 11.06
CA THR A 82 0.79 6.62 9.60
C THR A 82 1.97 5.94 8.90
N ARG A 83 1.68 5.29 7.77
CA ARG A 83 2.69 4.68 6.88
C ARG A 83 2.28 4.90 5.42
N PRO A 84 3.23 5.16 4.52
CA PRO A 84 2.94 5.11 3.10
C PRO A 84 2.71 3.65 2.69
N LEU A 85 1.64 3.39 1.95
CA LEU A 85 1.46 2.16 1.20
C LEU A 85 2.12 2.36 -0.16
N CYS A 86 3.13 1.56 -0.42
CA CYS A 86 3.98 1.68 -1.59
C CYS A 86 3.48 0.82 -2.75
N PRO A 87 3.67 1.27 -4.01
CA PRO A 87 3.36 0.47 -5.18
C PRO A 87 4.29 -0.74 -5.22
N TYR A 88 3.73 -1.94 -5.32
CA TYR A 88 4.50 -3.17 -5.46
C TYR A 88 5.43 -3.08 -6.68
N PRO A 89 6.70 -3.51 -6.57
CA PRO A 89 7.31 -4.28 -5.48
C PRO A 89 7.98 -3.45 -4.38
N THR A 90 7.84 -2.12 -4.39
CA THR A 90 8.50 -1.26 -3.39
C THR A 90 7.86 -1.38 -2.00
N GLU A 91 8.65 -1.11 -0.97
CA GLU A 91 8.26 -1.20 0.43
C GLU A 91 8.54 0.13 1.17
N ALA A 92 7.77 0.39 2.23
CA ALA A 92 7.99 1.56 3.08
C ALA A 92 9.20 1.34 3.98
N VAL A 93 10.30 2.05 3.72
CA VAL A 93 11.53 1.95 4.49
C VAL A 93 11.76 3.24 5.26
N TYR A 94 12.03 3.12 6.56
CA TYR A 94 12.30 4.27 7.44
C TYR A 94 13.61 4.95 7.03
N ASP A 95 13.60 6.27 6.91
CA ASP A 95 14.75 7.06 6.46
C ASP A 95 15.89 7.12 7.50
N GLY A 96 15.68 6.58 8.69
CA GLY A 96 16.63 6.64 9.81
C GLY A 96 16.54 7.94 10.61
N VAL A 97 15.75 8.90 10.17
CA VAL A 97 15.57 10.22 10.77
C VAL A 97 14.08 10.59 10.84
N GLY A 98 13.74 11.44 11.82
CA GLY A 98 12.36 11.89 12.02
C GLY A 98 11.59 11.08 13.06
N ASP A 99 10.26 11.21 13.02
CA ASP A 99 9.38 10.50 13.94
C ASP A 99 8.93 9.19 13.27
N PRO A 100 9.26 8.02 13.83
CA PRO A 100 8.83 6.75 13.25
C PRO A 100 7.32 6.55 13.32
N GLU A 101 6.53 7.42 13.95
CA GLU A 101 5.07 7.32 13.95
C GLU A 101 4.41 8.01 12.73
N VAL A 102 5.16 8.77 11.91
CA VAL A 102 4.59 9.50 10.76
C VAL A 102 5.06 8.95 9.41
N ALA A 103 4.17 8.98 8.41
CA ALA A 103 4.45 8.48 7.06
C ALA A 103 5.60 9.22 6.36
N SER A 104 5.75 10.52 6.62
CA SER A 104 6.78 11.38 6.01
C SER A 104 8.22 11.07 6.43
N SER A 105 8.43 10.10 7.33
CA SER A 105 9.76 9.61 7.71
C SER A 105 10.12 8.28 7.04
N PHE A 106 9.34 7.90 6.01
CA PHE A 106 9.52 6.69 5.24
C PHE A 106 9.57 7.04 3.75
N THR A 107 10.35 6.27 3.01
CA THR A 107 10.44 6.34 1.55
C THR A 107 10.09 4.98 0.95
N CYS A 108 9.29 4.97 -0.12
CA CYS A 108 9.05 3.77 -0.93
C CYS A 108 10.31 3.43 -1.75
N GLN A 109 10.88 2.25 -1.51
CA GLN A 109 12.08 1.76 -2.22
C GLN A 109 12.06 0.25 -2.44
#